data_AF-A0A7J4FTE4-F1
#
_entry.id   AF-A0A7J4FTE4-F1
#
_cell.length_a   1.000
_cell.length_b   1.000
_cell.length_c   1.000
_cell.angle_alpha   90.00
_cell.angle_beta   90.00
_cell.angle_gamma   90.00
#
_symmetry.space_group_name_H-M   'P 1'
#
loop_
_entity.id
_entity.type
_entity.pdbx_description
1 polymer ?
#
loop_
_entity_poly.entity_id
_entity_poly.type
_entity_poly.pdbx_seq_one_letter_code
_entity_poly.pdbx_strand_id
1 'polypeptide(L)' 'IDELETDVEPTYHVLALHNVFREDIASGSLKQGEALVNAPREKDGYFKAPRIV' A
#
# COMPACT_ATOMS: atom_id res chain seq x y z
N ILE A 1 22.64 14.23 13.15
CA ILE A 1 23.12 13.34 12.07
C ILE A 1 24.25 13.96 11.27
N ASP A 2 24.35 15.29 11.27
CA ASP A 2 25.38 16.04 10.52
C ASP A 2 26.81 15.84 11.04
N GLU A 3 26.99 15.20 12.21
CA GLU A 3 28.29 14.86 12.80
C GLU A 3 28.76 13.43 12.45
N LEU A 4 27.99 12.68 11.65
CA LEU A 4 28.29 11.30 11.28
C LEU A 4 28.66 11.21 9.80
N GLU A 5 29.60 10.34 9.45
CA GLU A 5 29.87 9.98 8.06
C GLU A 5 28.72 9.12 7.52
N THR A 6 28.08 9.58 6.44
CA THR A 6 26.87 8.97 5.85
C THR A 6 27.09 8.42 4.45
N ASP A 7 28.33 8.44 3.94
CA ASP A 7 28.71 7.85 2.65
C ASP A 7 28.94 6.33 2.79
N VAL A 8 27.88 5.63 3.21
CA VAL A 8 27.82 4.18 3.36
C VAL A 8 26.58 3.64 2.67
N GLU A 9 26.60 2.38 2.25
CA GLU A 9 25.40 1.76 1.69
C GLU A 9 24.25 1.76 2.73
N PRO A 10 23.08 2.32 2.39
CA PRO A 10 21.96 2.36 3.31
C PRO A 10 21.40 0.97 3.61
N THR A 11 21.12 0.68 4.87
CA THR A 11 20.39 -0.52 5.26
C THR A 11 18.89 -0.34 5.01
N TYR A 12 18.39 -0.77 3.84
CA TYR A 12 16.97 -0.68 3.50
C TYR A 12 16.09 -1.67 4.28
N HIS A 13 16.61 -2.88 4.49
CA HIS A 13 15.91 -3.97 5.17
C HIS A 13 16.86 -4.67 6.13
N VAL A 14 16.40 -4.95 7.34
CA VAL A 14 17.20 -5.63 8.38
C VAL A 14 17.32 -7.14 8.13
N LEU A 15 16.44 -7.71 7.31
CA LEU A 15 16.45 -9.11 6.92
C LEU A 15 16.94 -9.27 5.49
N ALA A 16 17.80 -10.26 5.25
CA ALA A 16 18.28 -10.64 3.93
C ALA A 16 17.25 -11.51 3.18
N LEU A 17 16.07 -10.93 2.90
CA LEU A 17 15.04 -11.60 2.10
C LEU A 17 15.25 -11.28 0.62
N HIS A 18 15.14 -12.31 -0.21
CA HIS A 18 15.31 -12.19 -1.65
C HIS A 18 14.16 -12.90 -2.36
N ASN A 19 13.63 -12.31 -3.43
CA ASN A 19 12.70 -12.95 -4.37
C ASN A 19 11.49 -13.63 -3.68
N VAL A 20 10.85 -12.91 -2.75
CA VAL A 20 9.64 -13.41 -2.07
C VAL A 20 8.44 -13.23 -3.00
N PHE A 21 8.08 -14.30 -3.72
CA PHE A 21 6.97 -14.30 -4.67
C PHE A 21 5.66 -14.78 -4.03
N ARG A 22 4.54 -14.31 -4.59
CA ARG A 22 3.19 -14.82 -4.34
C ARG A 22 2.77 -15.73 -5.49
N GLU A 23 2.10 -16.83 -5.18
CA GLU A 23 1.48 -17.69 -6.21
C GLU A 23 0.38 -16.93 -6.97
N ASP A 24 0.26 -17.21 -8.26
CA ASP A 24 -0.77 -16.59 -9.11
C ASP A 24 -2.12 -17.29 -8.97
N ILE A 25 -2.70 -17.16 -7.78
CA ILE A 25 -3.99 -17.75 -7.41
C ILE A 25 -4.92 -16.63 -6.95
N ALA A 26 -6.14 -16.61 -7.47
CA ALA A 26 -7.16 -15.66 -7.05
C ALA A 26 -7.68 -16.00 -5.64
N SER A 27 -7.80 -14.98 -4.79
CA SER A 27 -8.43 -15.08 -3.47
C SER A 27 -9.71 -14.25 -3.42
N GLY A 28 -10.57 -14.54 -2.45
CA GLY A 28 -11.79 -13.77 -2.22
C GLY A 28 -11.48 -12.30 -1.94
N SER A 29 -12.23 -11.40 -2.58
CA SER A 29 -12.14 -9.96 -2.31
C SER A 29 -13.04 -9.56 -1.14
N LEU A 30 -12.75 -8.42 -0.52
CA LEU A 30 -13.65 -7.80 0.47
C LEU A 30 -15.03 -7.55 -0.14
N LYS A 31 -16.08 -7.60 0.69
CA LYS A 31 -17.40 -7.16 0.24
C LYS A 31 -17.36 -5.65 0.00
N GLN A 32 -18.15 -5.17 -0.96
CA GLN A 32 -18.17 -3.76 -1.33
C GLN A 32 -18.36 -2.82 -0.13
N GLY A 33 -19.28 -3.13 0.78
CA GLY A 33 -19.50 -2.33 1.99
C GLY A 33 -18.32 -2.33 2.96
N GLU A 34 -17.58 -3.43 3.08
CA GLU A 34 -16.37 -3.51 3.91
C GLU A 34 -15.25 -2.65 3.31
N ALA A 35 -15.11 -2.64 1.98
CA ALA A 35 -14.13 -1.82 1.29
C ALA A 35 -14.44 -0.31 1.40
N LEU A 36 -15.70 0.07 1.55
CA LEU A 36 -16.14 1.47 1.60
C LEU A 36 -16.32 2.02 3.03
N VAL A 37 -16.20 1.17 4.07
CA VAL A 37 -16.54 1.55 5.46
C VAL A 37 -15.81 2.81 5.96
N ASN A 38 -14.62 3.08 5.43
CA ASN A 38 -13.80 4.23 5.79
C ASN A 38 -13.75 5.33 4.70
N ALA A 39 -14.57 5.22 3.64
CA ALA A 39 -14.60 6.18 2.56
C ALA A 39 -15.11 7.54 3.08
N PRO A 40 -14.34 8.65 2.91
CA PRO A 40 -14.80 9.97 3.37
C PRO A 40 -16.09 10.44 2.70
N ARG A 41 -16.29 10.01 1.45
CA ARG A 41 -17.52 10.19 0.68
C ARG A 41 -17.70 8.97 -0.22
N GLU A 42 -18.88 8.38 -0.13
CA GLU A 42 -19.31 7.33 -1.03
C GLU A 42 -20.59 7.74 -1.78
N LYS A 43 -20.81 7.14 -2.94
CA LYS A 43 -22.07 7.25 -3.69
C LYS A 43 -22.25 5.99 -4.52
N ASP A 44 -23.41 5.35 -4.39
CA ASP A 44 -23.82 4.19 -5.20
C ASP A 44 -22.78 3.04 -5.23
N GLY A 45 -22.06 2.83 -4.11
CA GLY A 45 -21.02 1.81 -4.02
C GLY A 45 -19.66 2.20 -4.61
N TYR A 46 -19.44 3.50 -4.84
CA TYR A 46 -18.18 4.07 -5.35
C TYR A 46 -17.61 5.11 -4.38
N PHE A 47 -16.28 5.26 -4.40
CA PHE A 47 -15.61 6.41 -3.79
C PHE A 47 -15.95 7.69 -4.56
N LYS A 48 -16.46 8.70 -3.86
CA LYS A 48 -16.82 9.98 -4.47
C LYS A 48 -15.71 11.01 -4.23
N ALA A 49 -15.01 11.39 -5.30
CA ALA A 49 -13.98 12.42 -5.29
C ALA A 49 -14.37 13.63 -6.18
N PRO A 50 -13.71 14.79 -6.04
CA PRO A 50 -13.80 15.87 -7.02
C PRO A 50 -13.41 15.38 -8.41
N ARG A 51 -14.04 15.95 -9.45
CA ARG A 51 -13.73 15.60 -10.84
C ARG A 51 -12.31 16.06 -11.18
N ILE A 52 -11.48 15.14 -11.66
CA ILE A 52 -10.17 15.45 -12.25
C ILE A 52 -10.42 16.15 -13.59
N VAL A 53 -9.76 17.29 -13.80
CA VAL A 53 -9.81 18.08 -15.05
C VAL A 53 -8.49 17.98 -15.81
#